data_AF-A0A522DAG5-F1
#
_entry.id   AF-A0A522DAG5-F1
#
_cell.length_a   1.000
_cell.length_b   1.000
_cell.length_c   1.000
_cell.angle_alpha   90.00
_cell.angle_beta   90.00
_cell.angle_gamma   90.00
#
_symmetry.space_group_name_H-M   'P 1'
#
loop_
_entity.id
_entity.type
_entity.pdbx_description
1 polymer ?
#
loop_
_entity_poly.entity_id
_entity_poly.type
_entity_poly.pdbx_seq_one_letter_code
_entity_poly.pdbx_strand_id
1 'polypeptide(L)'
;MRSRSTNVLQAVVLIAGMLYLAAGLVFFVSPTLFAGLFGIEVQEDWFNQIKSDSFVAPLFFIARAFAATVFALGASMVLPLFDPLRYRGLMYFSGVMFPFMAGLLLLVNGFRFEHLVLKVFGGIILLIGSGFIFGLVITRRMAQAGEE
;
A
#
# COMPACT_ATOMS: atom_id res chain seq x y z
N MET A 1 14.69 -21.17 16.89
CA MET A 1 13.33 -20.62 17.15
C MET A 1 13.37 -19.17 16.69
N ARG A 2 12.50 -18.71 15.77
CA ARG A 2 12.58 -17.32 15.27
C ARG A 2 12.38 -16.33 16.43
N SER A 3 13.24 -15.32 16.52
CA SER A 3 13.19 -14.28 17.55
C SER A 3 11.86 -13.49 17.51
N ARG A 4 11.39 -13.01 18.68
CA ARG A 4 10.09 -12.29 18.81
C ARG A 4 9.99 -11.08 17.87
N SER A 5 11.12 -10.42 17.60
CA SER A 5 11.24 -9.29 16.67
C SER A 5 10.98 -9.67 15.21
N THR A 6 11.50 -10.82 14.78
CA THR A 6 11.25 -11.37 13.44
C THR A 6 9.77 -11.67 13.24
N ASN A 7 9.08 -12.14 14.28
CA ASN A 7 7.63 -12.37 14.22
C ASN A 7 6.83 -11.06 14.08
N VAL A 8 7.26 -9.97 14.72
CA VAL A 8 6.60 -8.65 14.59
C VAL A 8 6.76 -8.11 13.17
N LEU A 9 7.97 -8.16 12.60
CA LEU A 9 8.20 -7.74 11.21
C LEU A 9 7.37 -8.58 10.23
N GLN A 10 7.29 -9.89 10.45
CA GLN A 10 6.46 -10.78 9.62
C GLN A 10 4.97 -10.48 9.71
N ALA A 11 4.47 -10.14 10.90
CA ALA A 11 3.07 -9.71 11.06
C ALA A 11 2.79 -8.41 10.28
N VAL A 12 3.69 -7.42 10.37
CA VAL A 12 3.56 -6.16 9.62
C VAL A 12 3.58 -6.41 8.11
N VAL A 13 4.51 -7.24 7.63
CA VAL A 13 4.61 -7.64 6.22
C VAL A 13 3.33 -8.32 5.75
N LEU A 14 2.78 -9.26 6.54
CA LEU A 14 1.58 -9.99 6.20
C LEU A 14 0.36 -9.05 6.12
N ILE A 15 0.18 -8.20 7.11
CA ILE A 15 -0.92 -7.23 7.15
C ILE A 15 -0.84 -6.29 5.94
N ALA A 16 0.34 -5.73 5.66
CA ALA A 16 0.53 -4.85 4.53
C ALA A 16 0.30 -5.56 3.18
N GLY A 17 0.81 -6.78 3.04
CA GLY A 17 0.59 -7.61 1.85
C GLY A 17 -0.90 -7.86 1.59
N MET A 18 -1.64 -8.22 2.64
CA MET A 18 -3.10 -8.43 2.55
C MET A 18 -3.85 -7.13 2.19
N LEU A 19 -3.45 -6.00 2.76
CA LEU A 19 -4.06 -4.70 2.42
C LEU A 19 -3.78 -4.32 0.97
N TYR A 20 -2.57 -4.53 0.46
CA TYR A 20 -2.23 -4.25 -0.94
C TYR A 20 -2.95 -5.19 -1.90
N LEU A 21 -3.06 -6.47 -1.57
CA LEU A 21 -3.87 -7.44 -2.32
C LEU A 21 -5.33 -6.98 -2.41
N ALA A 22 -5.96 -6.71 -1.27
CA ALA A 22 -7.36 -6.32 -1.22
C ALA A 22 -7.60 -5.00 -1.97
N ALA A 23 -6.82 -3.96 -1.69
CA ALA A 23 -6.96 -2.65 -2.32
C ALA A 23 -6.71 -2.72 -3.83
N GLY A 24 -5.63 -3.38 -4.25
CA GLY A 24 -5.28 -3.56 -5.66
C GLY A 24 -6.35 -4.34 -6.42
N LEU A 25 -6.85 -5.45 -5.86
CA LEU A 25 -7.87 -6.27 -6.48
C LEU A 25 -9.21 -5.53 -6.61
N VAL A 26 -9.69 -4.94 -5.50
CA VAL A 26 -10.98 -4.24 -5.49
C VAL A 26 -10.97 -3.08 -6.48
N PHE A 27 -9.93 -2.25 -6.47
CA PHE A 27 -9.83 -1.12 -7.40
C PHE A 27 -9.65 -1.58 -8.85
N PHE A 28 -8.85 -2.62 -9.09
CA PHE A 28 -8.65 -3.17 -10.43
C PHE A 28 -9.96 -3.68 -11.05
N VAL A 29 -10.74 -4.44 -10.27
CA VAL A 29 -12.03 -4.99 -10.72
C VAL A 29 -13.07 -3.88 -10.85
N SER A 30 -13.21 -3.04 -9.83
CA SER A 30 -14.22 -1.98 -9.80
C SER A 30 -13.77 -0.77 -8.96
N PRO A 31 -13.33 0.32 -9.60
CA PRO A 31 -13.06 1.59 -8.92
C PRO A 31 -14.29 2.17 -8.22
N THR A 32 -15.50 1.90 -8.70
CA THR A 32 -16.74 2.37 -8.06
C THR A 32 -17.07 1.60 -6.79
N LEU A 33 -16.79 0.30 -6.74
CA LEU A 33 -16.89 -0.45 -5.49
C LEU A 33 -15.88 0.06 -4.47
N PHE A 34 -14.65 0.33 -4.90
CA PHE A 34 -13.66 0.97 -4.04
C PHE A 34 -14.18 2.31 -3.50
N ALA A 35 -14.69 3.20 -4.37
CA ALA A 35 -15.28 4.47 -3.97
C ALA A 35 -16.41 4.29 -2.95
N GLY A 36 -17.32 3.35 -3.17
CA GLY A 36 -18.44 3.05 -2.28
C GLY A 36 -18.02 2.57 -0.90
N LEU A 37 -16.95 1.75 -0.79
CA LEU A 37 -16.41 1.31 0.51
C LEU A 37 -15.92 2.48 1.38
N PHE A 38 -15.57 3.60 0.76
CA PHE A 38 -15.09 4.80 1.45
C PHE A 38 -16.09 5.94 1.45
N GLY A 39 -17.34 5.69 1.05
CA GLY A 39 -18.39 6.70 1.00
C GLY A 39 -18.10 7.84 0.03
N ILE A 40 -17.29 7.60 -1.01
CA ILE A 40 -17.06 8.57 -2.08
C ILE A 40 -18.29 8.55 -2.99
N GLU A 41 -18.97 9.68 -3.10
CA GLU A 41 -20.08 9.84 -4.02
C GLU A 41 -19.59 9.76 -5.47
N VAL A 42 -20.10 8.78 -6.21
CA VAL A 42 -19.82 8.62 -7.63
C VAL A 42 -20.95 9.27 -8.41
N GLN A 43 -20.63 10.23 -9.27
CA GLN A 43 -21.63 10.85 -10.15
C GLN A 43 -22.27 9.79 -11.05
N GLU A 44 -23.58 9.89 -11.28
CA GLU A 44 -24.32 8.92 -12.10
C GLU A 44 -23.74 8.77 -13.52
N ASP A 45 -23.22 9.87 -14.08
CA ASP A 45 -22.68 9.93 -15.44
C ASP A 45 -21.16 9.66 -15.56
N TRP A 46 -20.52 9.18 -14.47
CA TRP A 46 -19.07 8.97 -14.41
C TRP A 46 -18.53 8.10 -15.57
N PHE A 47 -19.29 7.08 -15.98
CA PHE A 47 -18.87 6.15 -17.01
C PHE A 47 -18.84 6.81 -18.39
N ASN A 48 -19.77 7.73 -18.65
CA ASN A 48 -19.77 8.49 -19.89
C ASN A 48 -18.63 9.50 -19.91
N GLN A 49 -18.27 10.12 -18.78
CA GLN A 49 -17.11 10.99 -18.68
C GLN A 49 -15.80 10.28 -19.05
N ILE A 50 -15.60 9.04 -18.60
CA ILE A 50 -14.42 8.25 -18.96
C ILE A 50 -14.34 7.97 -20.46
N LYS A 51 -15.49 7.76 -21.13
CA LYS A 51 -15.53 7.48 -22.56
C LYS A 51 -15.36 8.72 -23.43
N SER A 52 -15.96 9.83 -23.00
CA SER A 52 -16.03 11.05 -23.79
C SER A 52 -14.78 11.93 -23.64
N ASP A 53 -14.12 11.88 -22.48
CA ASP A 53 -12.96 12.72 -22.21
C ASP A 53 -11.65 11.99 -22.56
N SER A 54 -10.99 12.52 -23.59
CA SER A 54 -9.72 12.00 -24.11
C SER A 54 -8.54 12.02 -23.13
N PHE A 55 -8.62 12.83 -22.06
CA PHE A 55 -7.61 12.91 -21.02
C PHE A 55 -7.94 12.01 -19.82
N VAL A 56 -9.21 11.91 -19.43
CA VAL A 56 -9.66 11.07 -18.31
C VAL A 56 -9.55 9.59 -18.65
N ALA A 57 -9.86 9.17 -19.89
CA ALA A 57 -9.82 7.76 -20.27
C ALA A 57 -8.44 7.11 -20.07
N PRO A 58 -7.32 7.69 -20.58
CA PRO A 58 -5.99 7.15 -20.35
C PRO A 58 -5.63 7.09 -18.86
N LEU A 59 -5.92 8.15 -18.09
CA LEU A 59 -5.63 8.18 -16.65
C LEU A 59 -6.38 7.09 -15.89
N PHE A 60 -7.63 6.84 -16.25
CA PHE A 60 -8.44 5.78 -15.65
C PHE A 60 -7.81 4.40 -15.86
N PHE A 61 -7.43 4.07 -17.10
CA PHE A 61 -6.81 2.77 -17.40
C PHE A 61 -5.40 2.64 -16.83
N ILE A 62 -4.62 3.73 -16.78
CA ILE A 62 -3.31 3.77 -16.11
C ILE A 62 -3.48 3.51 -14.61
N ALA A 63 -4.45 4.15 -13.96
CA ALA A 63 -4.74 3.92 -12.54
C ALA A 63 -5.13 2.46 -12.26
N ARG A 64 -5.93 1.84 -13.14
CA ARG A 64 -6.26 0.40 -13.04
C ARG A 64 -5.02 -0.47 -13.24
N ALA A 65 -4.15 -0.16 -14.21
CA ALA A 65 -2.90 -0.90 -14.40
C ALA A 65 -2.01 -0.81 -13.16
N PHE A 66 -1.89 0.37 -12.53
CA PHE A 66 -1.17 0.52 -11.27
C PHE A 66 -1.83 -0.26 -10.12
N ALA A 67 -3.15 -0.36 -10.06
CA ALA A 67 -3.83 -1.20 -9.08
C ALA A 67 -3.47 -2.69 -9.22
N ALA A 68 -3.32 -3.19 -10.45
CA ALA A 68 -2.81 -4.54 -10.69
C ALA A 68 -1.37 -4.70 -10.19
N THR A 69 -0.52 -3.68 -10.35
CA THR A 69 0.83 -3.66 -9.77
C THR A 69 0.78 -3.69 -8.23
N VAL A 70 -0.11 -2.93 -7.59
CA VAL A 70 -0.29 -2.96 -6.13
C VAL A 70 -0.73 -4.35 -5.66
N PHE A 71 -1.64 -5.00 -6.38
CA PHE A 71 -2.03 -6.39 -6.12
C PHE A 71 -0.84 -7.34 -6.21
N ALA A 72 -0.05 -7.27 -7.30
CA ALA A 72 1.13 -8.11 -7.47
C ALA A 72 2.19 -7.87 -6.39
N LEU A 73 2.40 -6.61 -5.97
CA LEU A 73 3.27 -6.27 -4.85
C LEU A 73 2.76 -6.88 -3.54
N GLY A 74 1.45 -6.80 -3.29
CA GLY A 74 0.83 -7.46 -2.14
C GLY A 74 1.06 -8.98 -2.13
N ALA A 75 0.94 -9.65 -3.28
CA ALA A 75 1.26 -11.07 -3.40
C ALA A 75 2.75 -11.35 -3.12
N SER A 76 3.64 -10.48 -3.60
CA SER A 76 5.09 -10.63 -3.40
C SER A 76 5.52 -10.51 -1.92
N MET A 77 4.72 -9.85 -1.08
CA MET A 77 4.95 -9.74 0.37
C MET A 77 4.81 -11.08 1.13
N VAL A 78 4.44 -12.17 0.46
CA VAL A 78 4.55 -13.51 1.03
C VAL A 78 6.02 -13.97 1.09
N LEU A 79 6.89 -13.49 0.18
CA LEU A 79 8.29 -13.92 0.09
C LEU A 79 9.11 -13.62 1.36
N PRO A 80 9.03 -12.43 1.97
CA PRO A 80 9.74 -12.15 3.22
C PRO A 80 9.26 -12.97 4.43
N LEU A 81 8.11 -13.66 4.36
CA LEU A 81 7.67 -14.58 5.42
C LEU A 81 8.55 -15.85 5.47
N PHE A 82 9.01 -16.29 4.30
CA PHE A 82 9.91 -17.44 4.18
C PHE A 82 11.35 -17.06 4.52
N ASP A 83 11.84 -15.93 4.00
CA ASP A 83 13.21 -15.46 4.27
C ASP A 83 13.28 -13.91 4.35
N PRO A 84 13.12 -13.33 5.55
CA PRO A 84 13.14 -11.88 5.71
C PRO A 84 14.47 -11.23 5.31
N LEU A 85 15.60 -11.92 5.50
CA LEU A 85 16.92 -11.33 5.25
C LEU A 85 17.19 -11.25 3.76
N ARG A 86 16.87 -12.31 3.01
CA ARG A 86 17.02 -12.34 1.55
C ARG A 86 16.12 -11.33 0.85
N TYR A 87 14.90 -11.14 1.35
CA TYR A 87 13.92 -10.22 0.74
C TYR A 87 13.87 -8.83 1.40
N ARG A 88 14.93 -8.42 2.13
CA ARG A 88 15.00 -7.08 2.74
C ARG A 88 14.83 -5.94 1.76
N GLY A 89 15.41 -6.05 0.56
CA GLY A 89 15.27 -5.04 -0.50
C GLY A 89 13.80 -4.81 -0.88
N LEU A 90 13.03 -5.89 -1.03
CA LEU A 90 11.60 -5.82 -1.29
C LEU A 90 10.88 -5.06 -0.17
N MET A 91 11.17 -5.37 1.10
CA MET A 91 10.59 -4.67 2.24
C MET A 91 10.95 -3.17 2.31
N TYR A 92 12.16 -2.78 1.90
CA TYR A 92 12.52 -1.36 1.82
C TYR A 92 11.72 -0.62 0.75
N PHE A 93 11.62 -1.17 -0.47
CA PHE A 93 10.92 -0.48 -1.56
C PHE A 93 9.40 -0.48 -1.38
N SER A 94 8.82 -1.66 -1.10
CA SER A 94 7.38 -1.83 -1.03
C SER A 94 6.79 -1.54 0.35
N GLY A 95 7.58 -1.70 1.42
CA GLY A 95 7.15 -1.48 2.80
C GLY A 95 7.56 -0.15 3.40
N VAL A 96 8.57 0.55 2.86
CA VAL A 96 8.99 1.87 3.38
C VAL A 96 8.87 2.96 2.33
N MET A 97 9.53 2.82 1.19
CA MET A 97 9.61 3.88 0.18
C MET A 97 8.23 4.17 -0.44
N PHE A 98 7.54 3.13 -0.91
CA PHE A 98 6.19 3.27 -1.46
C PHE A 98 5.21 3.88 -0.44
N PRO A 99 5.12 3.40 0.81
CA PRO A 99 4.25 4.00 1.81
C PRO A 99 4.56 5.47 2.11
N PHE A 100 5.84 5.85 2.18
CA PHE A 100 6.19 7.25 2.37
C PHE A 100 5.75 8.12 1.19
N MET A 101 6.07 7.71 -0.03
CA MET A 101 5.72 8.48 -1.24
C MET A 101 4.21 8.61 -1.41
N ALA A 102 3.48 7.49 -1.32
CA ALA A 102 2.03 7.47 -1.48
C ALA A 102 1.32 8.15 -0.30
N GLY A 103 1.73 7.85 0.92
CA GLY A 103 1.14 8.40 2.14
C GLY A 103 1.29 9.92 2.22
N LEU A 104 2.48 10.46 1.93
CA LEU A 104 2.70 11.91 1.90
C LEU A 104 1.89 12.57 0.78
N LEU A 105 1.87 11.99 -0.43
CA LEU A 105 1.07 12.52 -1.53
C LEU A 105 -0.42 12.61 -1.14
N LEU A 106 -0.96 11.55 -0.55
CA LEU A 106 -2.37 11.50 -0.14
C LEU A 106 -2.67 12.48 1.01
N LEU A 107 -1.79 12.60 2.00
CA LEU A 107 -1.98 13.55 3.10
C LEU A 107 -1.91 14.99 2.61
N VAL A 108 -0.88 15.36 1.84
CA VAL A 108 -0.71 16.74 1.34
C VAL A 108 -1.93 17.17 0.54
N ASN A 109 -2.40 16.32 -0.38
CA ASN A 109 -3.59 16.61 -1.18
C ASN A 109 -4.88 16.52 -0.34
N GLY A 110 -4.96 15.60 0.62
CA GLY A 110 -6.08 15.48 1.54
C GLY A 110 -6.27 16.72 2.42
N PHE A 111 -5.17 17.31 2.92
CA PHE A 111 -5.23 18.60 3.63
C PHE A 111 -5.56 19.75 2.68
N ARG A 112 -4.92 19.82 1.51
CA ARG A 112 -5.12 20.90 0.54
C ARG A 112 -6.54 20.98 -0.02
N PHE A 113 -7.16 19.84 -0.30
CA PHE A 113 -8.50 19.74 -0.87
C PHE A 113 -9.57 19.39 0.18
N GLU A 114 -9.21 19.42 1.47
CA GLU A 114 -10.07 19.07 2.61
C GLU A 114 -10.73 17.68 2.55
N HIS A 115 -10.19 16.77 1.75
CA HIS A 115 -10.79 15.47 1.49
C HIS A 115 -10.47 14.45 2.60
N LEU A 116 -11.47 14.10 3.43
CA LEU A 116 -11.31 13.19 4.56
C LEU A 116 -10.74 11.82 4.16
N VAL A 117 -11.26 11.23 3.08
CA VAL A 117 -10.82 9.90 2.61
C VAL A 117 -9.32 9.86 2.32
N LEU A 118 -8.78 10.91 1.68
CA LEU A 118 -7.35 11.00 1.38
C LEU A 118 -6.50 11.14 2.66
N LYS A 119 -7.00 11.88 3.66
CA LYS A 119 -6.34 12.00 4.97
C LYS A 119 -6.26 10.65 5.68
N VAL A 120 -7.38 9.92 5.72
CA VAL A 120 -7.46 8.60 6.37
C VAL A 120 -6.55 7.59 5.66
N PHE A 121 -6.63 7.50 4.33
CA PHE A 121 -5.77 6.60 3.56
C PHE A 121 -4.29 6.94 3.67
N GLY A 122 -3.94 8.22 3.55
CA GLY A 122 -2.57 8.69 3.71
C GLY A 122 -2.00 8.33 5.09
N GLY A 123 -2.82 8.48 6.14
CA GLY A 123 -2.47 8.08 7.50
C GLY A 123 -2.24 6.57 7.64
N ILE A 124 -3.16 5.73 7.14
CA ILE A 124 -3.02 4.26 7.17
C ILE A 124 -1.75 3.82 6.44
N ILE A 125 -1.49 4.37 5.26
CA ILE A 125 -0.29 4.03 4.48
C ILE A 125 0.98 4.45 5.22
N LEU A 126 1.04 5.64 5.82
CA LEU A 126 2.20 6.05 6.62
C LEU A 126 2.39 5.21 7.88
N LEU A 127 1.32 4.74 8.52
CA LEU A 127 1.40 3.81 9.65
C LEU A 127 2.04 2.48 9.23
N ILE A 128 1.68 1.94 8.05
CA ILE A 128 2.34 0.77 7.48
C ILE A 128 3.83 1.05 7.30
N GLY A 129 4.19 2.18 6.67
CA GLY A 129 5.58 2.59 6.49
C GLY A 129 6.37 2.66 7.79
N SER A 130 5.76 3.23 8.82
CA SER A 130 6.34 3.35 10.16
C SER A 130 6.55 1.99 10.82
N GLY A 131 5.60 1.06 10.67
CA GLY A 131 5.72 -0.32 11.14
C GLY A 131 6.88 -1.07 10.48
N PHE A 132 7.06 -0.90 9.16
CA PHE A 132 8.20 -1.49 8.45
C PHE A 132 9.53 -0.91 8.90
N ILE A 133 9.64 0.42 9.05
CA ILE A 133 10.86 1.06 9.56
C ILE A 133 11.20 0.48 10.94
N PHE A 134 10.22 0.41 11.84
CA PHE A 134 10.43 -0.13 13.18
C PHE A 134 10.91 -1.59 13.14
N GLY A 135 10.24 -2.45 12.38
CA GLY A 135 10.64 -3.86 12.24
C GLY A 135 12.01 -4.04 11.58
N LEU A 136 12.35 -3.23 10.59
CA LEU A 136 13.65 -3.27 9.91
C LEU A 136 14.79 -2.77 10.82
N VAL A 137 14.56 -1.71 11.61
CA VAL A 137 15.55 -1.19 12.56
C VAL A 137 15.84 -2.21 13.66
N ILE A 138 14.80 -2.85 14.21
CA ILE A 138 14.98 -3.87 15.26
C ILE A 138 15.75 -5.08 14.70
N THR A 139 15.30 -5.63 13.58
CA THR A 139 15.96 -6.81 12.99
C THR A 139 17.38 -6.51 12.51
N ARG A 140 17.70 -5.26 12.14
CA ARG A 140 19.08 -4.85 11.83
C ARG A 140 19.96 -4.84 13.08
N ARG A 141 19.47 -4.30 14.20
CA ARG A 141 20.23 -4.28 15.47
C ARG A 141 20.52 -5.68 15.98
N MET A 142 19.56 -6.60 15.89
CA MET A 142 19.75 -7.99 16.32
C MET A 142 20.75 -8.75 15.42
N ALA A 143 20.65 -8.55 14.09
CA ALA A 143 21.63 -9.13 13.17
C ALA A 143 23.07 -8.62 13.40
N GLN A 144 23.22 -7.36 13.84
CA GLN A 144 24.53 -6.81 14.22
C GLN A 144 25.05 -7.32 15.57
N ALA A 145 24.13 -7.75 16.46
CA ALA A 145 24.46 -8.33 17.76
C ALA A 145 24.79 -9.84 17.70
N GLY A 146 24.60 -10.49 16.55
CA GLY A 146 24.82 -11.94 16.39
C GLY A 146 23.71 -12.80 17.01
N GLU A 147 22.59 -12.19 17.38
CA GLU A 147 21.40 -12.89 17.89
C GLU A 147 20.43 -13.16 16.74
N GLU A 148 20.25 -14.43 16.35
CA GLU A 148 19.23 -14.88 15.38
C GLU A 148 17.83 -14.95 16.00
#